data_AF-A0AAV8VJR7-F1
#
_entry.id   AF-A0AAV8VJR7-F1
#
_cell.length_a   1.000
_cell.length_b   1.000
_cell.length_c   1.000
_cell.angle_alpha   90.00
_cell.angle_beta   90.00
_cell.angle_gamma   90.00
#
_symmetry.space_group_name_H-M   'P 1'
#
loop_
_entity.id
_entity.type
_entity.pdbx_description
1 polymer ?
#
loop_
_entity_poly.entity_id
_entity_poly.type
_entity_poly.pdbx_seq_one_letter_code
_entity_poly.pdbx_strand_id
1 'polypeptide(L)' 'MATLTTRARSNETVLLAYLSEKAKKVKPSTLWSYYSMLKSTLLVNDNCDISKYSKLIALLKKLCDGYKPKKSKIF' A
#
# COMPACT_ATOMS: atom_id res chain seq x y z
N MET A 1 26.76 -10.70 20.29
CA MET A 1 26.66 -9.84 19.10
C MET A 1 25.19 -9.54 18.86
N ALA A 2 24.70 -8.42 19.40
CA ALA A 2 23.30 -8.03 19.27
C ALA A 2 23.02 -7.61 17.81
N THR A 3 22.14 -8.32 17.12
CA THR A 3 21.62 -7.89 15.82
C THR A 3 20.75 -6.66 16.05
N LEU A 4 21.32 -5.48 15.84
CA LEU A 4 20.57 -4.24 15.71
C LEU A 4 19.73 -4.32 14.44
N THR A 5 18.53 -4.88 14.54
CA THR A 5 17.46 -4.63 13.58
C THR A 5 17.12 -3.15 13.69
N THR A 6 17.77 -2.30 12.90
CA THR A 6 17.32 -0.94 12.64
C THR A 6 15.88 -1.05 12.15
N ARG A 7 14.92 -0.74 13.03
CA ARG A 7 13.50 -0.66 12.69
C ARG A 7 13.39 0.34 11.55
N ALA A 8 13.22 -0.17 10.34
CA ALA A 8 13.23 0.65 9.13
C ALA A 8 12.17 1.75 9.32
N ARG A 9 12.62 3.00 9.39
CA ARG A 9 11.70 4.13 9.42
C ARG A 9 10.89 4.06 8.12
N SER A 10 9.58 3.91 8.27
CA SER A 10 8.61 3.82 7.19
C SER A 10 8.52 5.14 6.41
N ASN A 11 9.49 5.41 5.54
CA ASN A 11 9.51 6.60 4.69
C ASN A 11 8.54 6.43 3.50
N GLU A 12 7.90 7.52 3.09
CA GLU A 12 6.99 7.58 1.94
C GLU A 12 7.58 6.89 0.70
N THR A 13 8.85 7.11 0.40
CA THR A 13 9.57 6.50 -0.72
C THR A 13 9.58 4.96 -0.68
N VAL A 14 9.78 4.37 0.49
CA VAL A 14 9.83 2.91 0.67
C VAL A 14 8.46 2.30 0.43
N LEU A 15 7.41 2.92 0.98
CA LEU A 15 6.03 2.50 0.77
C LEU A 15 5.62 2.63 -0.71
N LEU A 16 6.09 3.68 -1.37
CA LEU A 16 5.81 3.95 -2.78
C LEU A 16 6.45 2.90 -3.69
N ALA A 17 7.72 2.54 -3.45
CA ALA A 17 8.40 1.46 -4.17
C ALA A 17 7.73 0.10 -3.93
N TYR A 18 7.41 -0.22 -2.67
CA TYR A 18 6.74 -1.47 -2.31
C TYR A 18 5.38 -1.64 -3.00
N LEU A 19 4.54 -0.59 -2.94
CA LEU A 19 3.21 -0.62 -3.57
C LEU A 19 3.30 -0.60 -5.09
N SER A 20 4.30 0.06 -5.68
CA SER A 20 4.57 0.03 -7.13
C SER A 20 4.93 -1.39 -7.60
N GLU A 21 5.82 -2.09 -6.89
CA GLU A 21 6.17 -3.47 -7.22
C GLU A 21 5.00 -4.44 -7.03
N LYS A 22 4.19 -4.25 -5.98
CA LYS A 22 2.98 -5.05 -5.79
C LYS A 22 1.92 -4.79 -6.86
N ALA A 23 1.75 -3.54 -7.28
CA ALA A 23 0.77 -3.16 -8.30
C ALA A 23 0.95 -3.90 -9.62
N LYS A 24 2.19 -4.28 -9.97
CA LYS A 24 2.49 -5.11 -11.15
C LYS A 24 1.90 -6.53 -11.06
N LYS A 25 1.69 -7.04 -9.85
CA LYS A 25 1.30 -8.44 -9.58
C LYS A 25 -0.15 -8.59 -9.13
N VAL A 26 -0.72 -7.56 -8.51
CA VAL A 26 -2.04 -7.65 -7.86
C VAL A 26 -3.05 -6.71 -8.48
N LYS A 27 -4.33 -7.07 -8.34
CA LYS A 27 -5.44 -6.24 -8.80
C LYS A 27 -5.49 -4.93 -8.01
N PRO A 28 -5.94 -3.82 -8.61
CA PRO A 28 -6.05 -2.53 -7.93
C PRO A 28 -6.88 -2.59 -6.64
N SER A 29 -7.99 -3.35 -6.62
CA SER A 29 -8.81 -3.54 -5.42
C SER A 29 -8.03 -4.19 -4.26
N THR A 30 -7.21 -5.19 -4.55
CA THR A 30 -6.33 -5.84 -3.57
C THR A 30 -5.21 -4.91 -3.10
N LEU A 31 -4.69 -4.06 -4.01
CA LEU A 31 -3.68 -3.07 -3.66
C LEU A 31 -4.20 -2.05 -2.63
N TRP A 32 -5.44 -1.58 -2.79
CA TRP A 32 -6.11 -0.73 -1.80
C TRP A 32 -6.30 -1.45 -0.45
N SER A 33 -6.59 -2.75 -0.45
CA SER A 33 -6.64 -3.54 0.78
C SER A 33 -5.29 -3.59 1.49
N TYR A 34 -4.19 -3.78 0.74
CA TYR A 34 -2.83 -3.74 1.32
C TYR A 34 -2.49 -2.36 1.87
N TYR A 35 -2.89 -1.28 1.19
CA TYR A 35 -2.71 0.08 1.70
C TYR A 35 -3.48 0.28 3.01
N SER A 36 -4.75 -0.14 3.10
CA SER A 36 -5.53 -0.03 4.34
C SER A 36 -4.93 -0.84 5.48
N MET A 37 -4.42 -2.05 5.19
CA MET A 37 -3.70 -2.86 6.17
C MET A 37 -2.46 -2.14 6.69
N LEU A 38 -1.62 -1.62 5.79
CA LEU A 38 -0.42 -0.85 6.16
C LEU A 38 -0.78 0.40 6.95
N LYS A 39 -1.83 1.12 6.57
CA LYS A 39 -2.30 2.31 7.29
C LYS A 39 -2.60 1.99 8.75
N SER A 40 -3.39 0.94 9.00
CA SER A 40 -3.74 0.54 10.36
C SER A 40 -2.51 0.05 11.14
N THR A 41 -1.65 -0.77 10.52
CA THR A 41 -0.46 -1.30 11.17
C THR A 41 0.52 -0.21 11.56
N LEU A 42 0.81 0.74 10.66
CA LEU A 42 1.76 1.83 10.92
C LEU A 42 1.19 2.86 11.92
N LEU A 43 -0.13 3.07 11.91
CA LEU A 43 -0.78 3.90 12.90
C LEU A 43 -0.65 3.31 14.31
N VAL A 44 -0.85 1.99 14.46
CA VAL A 44 -0.76 1.32 15.78
C VAL A 44 0.67 1.16 16.26
N ASN A 45 1.61 0.79 15.38
CA ASN A 45 2.98 0.45 15.79
C ASN A 45 3.91 1.66 15.86
N ASP A 46 3.79 2.59 14.92
CA ASP A 46 4.73 3.70 14.72
C ASP A 46 4.06 5.08 14.88
N ASN A 47 2.75 5.14 15.20
CA ASN A 47 1.94 6.36 15.18
C ASN A 47 2.08 7.16 13.86
N CYS A 48 2.33 6.44 12.76
CA CYS A 48 2.62 7.05 11.46
C CYS A 48 1.35 7.05 10.60
N ASP A 49 0.81 8.24 10.34
CA ASP A 49 -0.34 8.41 9.46
C ASP A 49 0.10 8.52 7.99
N ILE A 50 0.06 7.40 7.28
CA ILE A 50 0.37 7.32 5.84
C ILE A 50 -0.68 8.00 4.96
N SER A 51 -1.82 8.43 5.52
CA SER A 51 -2.85 9.16 4.78
C SER A 51 -2.37 10.55 4.33
N LYS A 52 -1.32 11.07 4.96
CA LYS A 52 -0.71 12.36 4.61
C LYS A 52 0.19 12.26 3.36
N TYR A 53 0.51 11.05 2.91
CA TYR A 53 1.36 10.83 1.73
C TYR A 53 0.56 10.99 0.44
N SER A 54 0.53 12.23 -0.05
CA SER A 54 -0.22 12.60 -1.26
C SER A 54 0.29 11.89 -2.51
N LYS A 55 1.61 11.65 -2.64
CA LYS A 55 2.18 10.93 -3.79
C LYS A 55 1.76 9.48 -3.81
N LEU A 56 1.70 8.85 -2.64
CA LEU A 56 1.24 7.47 -2.47
C LEU A 56 -0.22 7.33 -2.90
N ILE A 57 -1.09 8.23 -2.41
CA ILE A 57 -2.51 8.23 -2.76
C ILE A 57 -2.71 8.50 -4.26
N ALA A 58 -1.96 9.44 -4.84
CA ALA A 58 -2.01 9.73 -6.27
C ALA A 58 -1.64 8.50 -7.11
N LEU A 59 -0.60 7.76 -6.72
CA LEU A 59 -0.21 6.51 -7.37
C LEU A 59 -1.33 5.46 -7.29
N LEU A 60 -1.93 5.26 -6.12
CA LEU A 60 -3.05 4.31 -5.98
C LEU A 60 -4.26 4.69 -6.83
N LYS A 61 -4.59 5.98 -6.91
CA LYS A 61 -5.68 6.46 -7.78
C LYS A 61 -5.39 6.19 -9.25
N LYS A 62 -4.18 6.49 -9.72
CA LYS A 62 -3.77 6.23 -11.10
C LYS A 62 -3.80 4.74 -11.47
N LEU A 63 -3.43 3.86 -10.53
CA LEU A 63 -3.47 2.41 -10.75
C LEU A 63 -4.89 1.84 -10.75
N CYS A 64 -5.85 2.55 -10.17
CA CYS A 64 -7.26 2.17 -10.20
C CYS A 64 -7.96 2.64 -11.48
N ASP A 65 -7.43 3.68 -12.13
CA ASP A 65 -7.99 4.27 -13.34
C ASP A 65 -8.00 3.23 -14.49
N GLY A 66 -9.19 2.94 -15.02
CA GLY A 66 -9.38 1.94 -16.07
C GLY A 66 -9.59 0.49 -15.58
N TYR A 67 -9.55 0.20 -14.28
CA TYR A 67 -9.83 -1.15 -13.78
C TYR A 67 -11.31 -1.51 -13.92
N LYS A 68 -11.60 -2.50 -14.77
CA LYS A 68 -12.95 -3.08 -14.91
C LYS A 68 -13.05 -4.37 -14.09
N PRO A 69 -13.85 -4.40 -13.00
CA PRO A 69 -14.01 -5.59 -12.18
C PRO A 69 -14.69 -6.70 -13.00
N LYS A 70 -14.07 -7.88 -13.03
CA LYS A 70 -14.70 -9.08 -13.58
C LYS A 70 -15.75 -9.58 -12.58
N LYS A 71 -17.04 -9.45 -12.93
CA LYS A 71 -18.13 -10.02 -12.13
C LYS A 71 -18.06 -11.57 -12.17
N SER A 72 -18.37 -12.21 -11.06
CA SER A 72 -18.59 -13.66 -11.04
C SER A 72 -19.84 -14.01 -11.85
N LYS A 73 -19.83 -15.17 -12.52
CA LYS A 73 -21.04 -15.72 -13.12
C LYS A 73 -22.01 -16.09 -11.99
N ILE A 74 -23.23 -15.58 -12.08
CA ILE A 74 -24.36 -15.96 -11.24
C ILE A 74 -25.13 -16.98 -12.09
N PHE A 75 -25.30 -18.20 -11.58
CA PHE A 75 -26.08 -19.28 -12.20
C PHE A 75 -27.49 -19.30 -11.63
#